data_AF-A0A8J3GKY0-F1
#
_entry.id   AF-A0A8J3GKY0-F1
#
_cell.length_a   1.000
_cell.length_b   1.000
_cell.length_c   1.000
_cell.angle_alpha   90.00
_cell.angle_beta   90.00
_cell.angle_gamma   90.00
#
_symmetry.space_group_name_H-M   'P 1'
#
loop_
_entity.id
_entity.type
_entity.pdbx_description
1 polymer ?
#
loop_
_entity_poly.entity_id
_entity_poly.type
_entity_poly.pdbx_seq_one_letter_code
_entity_poly.pdbx_strand_id
1 'polypeptide(L)'
;MICLGFSAAARADTGLQVVMNQAKIVKVARPIDTIVIGNEAIVDAAVQNDTTIVLTGKGFGSTNVVVLDKEGQAIVDQQVTVSRQDSGSVRVYRRSQMQTLSCTPYCEGAYRNEAEQQSEKALNGQ
;
A
#
# COMPACT_ATOMS: atom_id res chain seq x y z
N MET A 1 -45.50 16.42 17.98
CA MET A 1 -44.95 15.70 16.82
C MET A 1 -43.46 16.02 16.76
N ILE A 2 -42.62 15.16 17.34
CA ILE A 2 -41.16 15.35 17.45
C ILE A 2 -40.53 14.40 16.42
N CYS A 3 -39.95 14.95 15.35
CA CYS A 3 -39.13 14.20 14.40
C CYS A 3 -37.72 14.04 14.97
N LEU A 4 -37.42 12.87 15.54
CA LEU A 4 -36.05 12.44 15.82
C LEU A 4 -35.40 12.03 14.49
N GLY A 5 -34.57 12.92 13.94
CA GLY A 5 -33.78 12.66 12.73
C GLY A 5 -32.55 11.80 13.06
N PHE A 6 -32.50 10.57 12.55
CA PHE A 6 -31.30 9.74 12.56
C PHE A 6 -30.31 10.27 11.51
N SER A 7 -29.17 10.80 11.95
CA SER A 7 -28.05 11.09 11.05
C SER A 7 -27.29 9.79 10.78
N ALA A 8 -27.39 9.27 9.56
CA ALA A 8 -26.54 8.16 9.11
C ALA A 8 -25.11 8.67 8.91
N ALA A 9 -24.15 8.16 9.68
CA ALA A 9 -22.74 8.42 9.43
C ALA A 9 -22.35 7.80 8.10
N ALA A 10 -22.04 8.63 7.11
CA ALA A 10 -21.45 8.18 5.86
C ALA A 10 -20.06 7.61 6.16
N ARG A 11 -19.92 6.29 6.00
CA ARG A 11 -18.60 5.65 6.00
C ARG A 11 -17.96 6.01 4.67
N ALA A 12 -17.03 6.97 4.68
CA ALA A 12 -16.15 7.16 3.54
C ALA A 12 -15.47 5.81 3.26
N ASP A 13 -15.52 5.37 2.01
CA ASP A 13 -14.79 4.19 1.57
C ASP A 13 -13.30 4.51 1.67
N THR A 14 -12.70 4.17 2.81
CA THR A 14 -11.29 4.36 3.05
C THR A 14 -10.59 3.29 2.23
N GLY A 15 -10.12 3.69 1.04
CA GLY A 15 -9.39 2.83 0.12
C GLY A 15 -8.29 2.00 0.81
N LEU A 16 -7.78 1.00 0.10
CA LEU A 16 -6.90 0.01 0.70
C LEU A 16 -5.56 0.60 1.15
N GLN A 17 -5.30 0.54 2.45
CA GLN A 17 -3.98 0.89 3.01
C GLN A 17 -3.07 -0.33 3.05
N VAL A 18 -1.86 -0.21 2.51
CA VAL A 18 -0.79 -1.22 2.54
C VAL A 18 0.48 -0.56 3.04
N VAL A 19 1.29 -1.28 3.81
CA VAL A 19 2.60 -0.78 4.24
C VAL A 19 3.65 -1.33 3.28
N MET A 20 4.60 -0.49 2.89
CA MET A 20 5.72 -0.88 2.03
C MET A 20 6.48 -2.07 2.64
N ASN A 21 6.90 -3.00 1.81
CA ASN A 21 7.53 -4.27 2.17
C ASN A 21 6.64 -5.20 3.03
N GLN A 22 5.33 -4.94 3.11
CA GLN A 22 4.37 -5.81 3.79
C GLN A 22 3.31 -6.34 2.82
N ALA A 23 2.87 -7.55 3.10
CA ALA A 23 1.77 -8.20 2.40
C ALA A 23 0.45 -7.97 3.13
N LYS A 24 -0.62 -7.72 2.37
CA LYS A 24 -1.99 -7.60 2.85
C LYS A 24 -2.88 -8.55 2.08
N ILE A 25 -3.62 -9.37 2.81
CA ILE A 25 -4.60 -10.29 2.23
C ILE A 25 -5.89 -9.51 1.93
N VAL A 26 -6.36 -9.62 0.69
CA VAL A 26 -7.64 -9.11 0.24
C VAL A 26 -8.52 -10.28 -0.17
N LYS A 27 -9.68 -10.38 0.46
CA LYS A 27 -10.71 -11.34 0.08
C LYS A 27 -11.73 -10.65 -0.81
N VAL A 28 -12.15 -11.34 -1.85
CA VAL A 28 -13.15 -10.83 -2.79
C VAL A 28 -14.42 -11.68 -2.75
N ALA A 29 -15.53 -11.11 -3.19
CA ALA A 29 -16.84 -11.75 -3.08
C ALA A 29 -17.09 -12.87 -4.12
N ARG A 30 -16.30 -12.92 -5.19
CA ARG A 30 -16.51 -13.78 -6.36
C ARG A 30 -15.16 -14.25 -6.95
N PRO A 31 -15.14 -15.35 -7.73
CA PRO A 31 -13.94 -15.83 -8.39
C PRO A 31 -13.25 -14.77 -9.25
N ILE A 32 -11.94 -14.63 -9.08
CA ILE A 32 -11.07 -13.71 -9.81
C ILE A 32 -10.70 -14.32 -11.16
N ASP A 33 -10.73 -13.49 -12.20
CA ASP A 33 -10.20 -13.85 -13.52
C ASP A 33 -9.00 -12.97 -13.89
N THR A 34 -9.16 -11.65 -13.76
CA THR A 34 -8.13 -10.67 -14.15
C THR A 34 -7.86 -9.68 -13.02
N ILE A 35 -6.58 -9.35 -12.80
CA ILE A 35 -6.15 -8.27 -11.90
C ILE A 35 -5.42 -7.22 -12.73
N VAL A 36 -5.82 -5.96 -12.56
CA VAL A 36 -5.20 -4.79 -13.18
C VAL A 36 -4.65 -3.88 -12.08
N ILE A 37 -3.38 -3.53 -12.18
CA ILE A 37 -2.70 -2.61 -11.27
C ILE A 37 -2.35 -1.35 -12.05
N GLY A 38 -2.75 -0.19 -11.53
CA GLY A 38 -2.45 1.10 -12.19
C GLY A 38 -0.94 1.37 -12.31
N ASN A 39 -0.18 1.09 -11.25
CA ASN A 39 1.28 1.20 -11.23
C ASN A 39 1.94 0.07 -10.41
N GLU A 40 2.57 -0.87 -11.10
CA GLU A 40 3.27 -2.05 -10.53
C GLU A 40 4.57 -1.72 -9.77
N ALA A 41 5.06 -0.47 -9.88
CA ALA A 41 6.17 0.01 -9.05
C ALA A 41 5.72 0.32 -7.60
N ILE A 42 4.42 0.60 -7.40
CA ILE A 42 3.85 0.95 -6.09
C ILE A 42 3.33 -0.30 -5.37
N VAL A 43 2.58 -1.17 -6.05
CA VAL A 43 1.99 -2.38 -5.47
C VAL A 43 2.07 -3.55 -6.44
N ASP A 44 2.16 -4.75 -5.91
CA ASP A 44 2.08 -6.01 -6.67
C ASP A 44 0.98 -6.90 -6.10
N ALA A 45 0.45 -7.82 -6.92
CA ALA A 45 -0.66 -8.70 -6.56
C ALA A 45 -0.37 -10.14 -6.97
N ALA A 46 -0.55 -11.08 -6.03
CA ALA A 46 -0.49 -12.51 -6.30
C ALA A 46 -1.83 -13.16 -5.94
N VAL A 47 -2.31 -14.06 -6.81
CA VAL A 47 -3.53 -14.85 -6.55
C VAL A 47 -3.16 -16.04 -5.67
N GLN A 48 -3.76 -16.12 -4.48
CA GLN A 48 -3.58 -17.28 -3.59
C GLN A 48 -4.59 -18.39 -3.91
N ASN A 49 -5.84 -18.00 -4.19
CA ASN A 49 -6.91 -18.88 -4.67
C ASN A 49 -7.95 -18.02 -5.41
N ASP A 50 -9.03 -18.64 -5.89
CA ASP A 50 -10.08 -17.99 -6.67
C ASP A 50 -10.69 -16.75 -6.02
N THR A 51 -10.63 -16.58 -4.70
CA THR A 51 -11.29 -15.49 -3.96
C THR A 51 -10.33 -14.72 -3.05
N THR A 52 -9.02 -14.98 -3.14
CA THR A 52 -8.02 -14.41 -2.25
C THR A 52 -6.82 -13.89 -3.03
N ILE A 53 -6.51 -12.61 -2.82
CA ILE A 53 -5.35 -11.91 -3.38
C ILE A 53 -4.41 -11.52 -2.24
N VAL A 54 -3.12 -11.68 -2.47
CA VAL A 54 -2.06 -11.14 -1.62
C VAL A 54 -1.50 -9.90 -2.32
N LEU A 55 -1.73 -8.73 -1.73
CA LEU A 55 -1.16 -7.47 -2.21
C LEU A 55 0.12 -7.14 -1.45
N THR A 56 1.18 -6.79 -2.17
CA THR A 56 2.48 -6.43 -1.57
C THR A 56 2.84 -5.00 -1.93
N GLY A 57 3.09 -4.16 -0.92
CA GLY A 57 3.55 -2.80 -1.15
C GLY A 57 5.01 -2.77 -1.60
N LYS A 58 5.29 -2.30 -2.82
CA LYS A 58 6.65 -2.21 -3.40
C LYS A 58 7.26 -0.81 -3.29
N GLY A 59 6.44 0.22 -3.44
CA GLY A 59 6.87 1.61 -3.40
C GLY A 59 5.80 2.46 -2.73
N PHE A 60 6.19 3.62 -2.21
CA PHE A 60 5.24 4.52 -1.55
C PHE A 60 4.48 5.35 -2.59
N GLY A 61 3.22 5.68 -2.30
CA GLY A 61 2.35 6.46 -3.18
C GLY A 61 0.93 5.94 -3.21
N SER A 62 0.14 6.42 -4.16
CA SER A 62 -1.23 5.97 -4.38
C SER A 62 -1.41 5.48 -5.81
N THR A 63 -2.03 4.32 -5.95
CA THR A 63 -2.44 3.69 -7.23
C THR A 63 -3.84 3.12 -7.06
N ASN A 64 -4.40 2.48 -8.07
CA ASN A 64 -5.60 1.68 -7.93
C ASN A 64 -5.33 0.21 -8.28
N VAL A 65 -6.19 -0.66 -7.76
CA VAL A 65 -6.26 -2.07 -8.13
C VAL A 65 -7.69 -2.37 -8.56
N VAL A 66 -7.82 -2.95 -9.75
CA VAL A 66 -9.09 -3.40 -10.31
C VAL A 66 -9.04 -4.91 -10.45
N VAL A 67 -10.06 -5.60 -9.95
CA VAL A 67 -10.19 -7.05 -10.01
C VAL A 67 -11.47 -7.37 -10.76
N LEU A 68 -11.38 -8.18 -11.80
CA LEU A 68 -12.51 -8.54 -12.67
C LEU A 68 -12.86 -10.03 -12.52
N ASP A 69 -14.14 -10.35 -12.70
CA ASP A 69 -14.63 -11.71 -12.93
C ASP A 69 -14.51 -12.12 -14.40
N LYS A 70 -14.93 -13.36 -14.72
CA LYS A 70 -14.89 -13.92 -16.07
C LYS A 70 -15.79 -13.18 -17.07
N GLU A 71 -16.82 -12.51 -16.57
CA GLU A 71 -17.74 -11.70 -17.36
C GLU A 71 -17.19 -10.28 -17.58
N GLY A 72 -16.01 -9.95 -17.04
CA GLY A 72 -15.37 -8.64 -17.14
C GLY A 72 -15.95 -7.59 -16.19
N GLN A 73 -16.76 -7.99 -15.20
CA GLN A 73 -17.33 -7.07 -14.23
C GLN A 73 -16.36 -6.85 -13.06
N ALA A 74 -16.23 -5.60 -12.61
CA ALA A 74 -15.40 -5.26 -11.47
C ALA A 74 -15.94 -5.87 -10.17
N ILE A 75 -15.12 -6.69 -9.53
CA ILE A 75 -15.30 -7.21 -8.16
C ILE A 75 -14.69 -6.23 -7.16
N VAL A 76 -13.54 -5.65 -7.50
CA VAL A 76 -12.85 -4.60 -6.74
C VAL A 76 -12.45 -3.51 -7.71
N ASP A 77 -12.69 -2.26 -7.35
CA ASP A 77 -12.10 -1.08 -7.97
C ASP A 77 -11.83 -0.08 -6.85
N GLN A 78 -10.59 -0.08 -6.37
CA GLN A 78 -10.23 0.64 -5.14
C GLN A 78 -8.89 1.34 -5.29
N GLN A 79 -8.80 2.55 -4.73
CA GLN A 79 -7.53 3.21 -4.54
C GLN A 79 -6.73 2.48 -3.45
N VAL A 80 -5.49 2.16 -3.75
CA VAL A 80 -4.49 1.61 -2.85
C VAL A 80 -3.50 2.70 -2.50
N THR A 81 -3.30 2.93 -1.21
CA THR A 81 -2.25 3.82 -0.70
C THR A 81 -1.21 3.00 0.01
N VAL A 82 0.05 3.15 -0.42
CA VAL A 82 1.19 2.48 0.18
C VAL A 82 1.99 3.47 1.00
N SER A 83 2.04 3.25 2.32
CA SER A 83 2.78 4.07 3.27
C SER A 83 4.14 3.46 3.61
N ARG A 84 5.05 4.27 4.14
CA ARG A 84 6.34 3.80 4.65
C ARG A 84 6.14 3.01 5.94
N GLN A 85 6.96 1.98 6.14
CA GLN A 85 7.07 1.34 7.44
C GLN A 85 7.88 2.23 8.38
N ASP A 86 7.20 3.03 9.19
CA ASP A 86 7.88 3.90 10.16
C ASP A 86 8.19 3.16 11.48
N SER A 87 7.58 2.01 11.72
CA SER A 87 7.78 1.22 12.95
C SER A 87 9.19 0.61 12.99
N GLY A 88 9.96 0.97 14.02
CA GLY A 88 11.32 0.47 14.22
C GLY A 88 12.38 1.17 13.35
N SER A 89 12.03 2.26 12.65
CA SER A 89 12.96 3.02 11.82
C SER A 89 13.42 4.29 12.53
N VAL A 90 14.72 4.60 12.45
CA VAL A 90 15.34 5.80 13.01
C VAL A 90 16.05 6.57 11.91
N ARG A 91 15.79 7.87 11.80
CA ARG A 91 16.46 8.78 10.87
C ARG A 91 17.56 9.55 11.58
N VAL A 92 18.81 9.33 11.19
CA VAL A 92 20.00 9.98 11.77
C VAL A 92 20.57 11.02 10.80
N TYR A 93 20.49 12.30 11.18
CA TYR A 93 21.02 13.42 10.40
C TYR A 93 22.48 13.70 10.81
N ARG A 94 23.42 13.59 9.87
CA ARG A 94 24.84 13.92 10.06
C ARG A 94 25.26 14.96 9.02
N ARG A 95 25.31 16.23 9.44
CA ARG A 95 25.52 17.38 8.53
C ARG A 95 24.49 17.34 7.39
N SER A 96 24.93 17.25 6.13
CA SER A 96 24.08 17.13 4.93
C SER A 96 23.71 15.68 4.58
N GLN A 97 24.11 14.68 5.36
CA GLN A 97 23.81 13.28 5.09
C GLN A 97 22.66 12.79 5.97
N MET A 98 21.63 12.22 5.33
CA MET A 98 20.53 11.53 5.99
C MET A 98 20.72 10.02 5.88
N GLN A 99 20.78 9.32 7.02
CA GLN A 99 20.77 7.86 7.08
C GLN A 99 19.50 7.36 7.77
N THR A 100 18.85 6.36 7.17
CA THR A 100 17.71 5.67 7.75
C THR A 100 18.17 4.31 8.26
N LEU A 101 17.91 4.00 9.53
CA LEU A 101 18.31 2.78 10.22
C LEU A 101 17.07 2.00 10.65
N SER A 102 17.16 0.67 10.66
CA SER A 102 16.16 -0.21 11.25
C SER A 102 16.69 -0.77 12.57
N CYS A 103 15.96 -0.59 13.67
CA CYS A 103 16.46 -0.81 15.04
C CYS A 103 15.62 -1.81 15.82
N THR A 104 16.09 -3.07 15.91
CA THR A 104 15.55 -4.09 16.83
C THR A 104 16.57 -5.22 17.06
N PRO A 105 17.21 -5.38 18.24
CA PRO A 105 17.46 -4.44 19.34
C PRO A 105 18.64 -3.48 19.07
N TYR A 106 19.46 -3.78 18.05
CA TYR A 106 20.53 -2.92 17.55
C TYR A 106 20.11 -2.29 16.22
N CYS A 107 20.72 -1.16 15.87
CA CYS A 107 20.41 -0.44 14.64
C CYS A 107 21.32 -0.88 13.50
N GLU A 108 20.71 -1.31 12.40
CA GLU A 108 21.39 -1.65 11.15
C GLU A 108 20.89 -0.76 10.02
N GLY A 109 21.58 -0.75 8.87
CA GLY A 109 21.12 0.00 7.70
C GLY A 109 19.72 -0.48 7.29
N ALA A 110 18.76 0.44 7.16
CA ALA A 110 17.43 0.07 6.70
C ALA A 110 17.51 -0.52 5.29
N TYR A 111 16.81 -1.63 5.04
CA TYR A 111 16.65 -2.16 3.69
C TYR A 111 15.88 -1.13 2.85
N ARG A 112 16.48 -0.70 1.74
CA ARG A 112 15.90 0.26 0.79
C ARG A 112 15.65 -0.42 -0.53
N ASN A 113 14.38 -0.49 -0.91
CA ASN A 113 14.02 -0.90 -2.27
C ASN A 113 14.41 0.18 -3.30
N GLU A 114 14.33 -0.16 -4.58
CA GLU A 114 14.74 0.74 -5.67
C GLU A 114 13.93 2.06 -5.67
N ALA A 115 12.64 1.99 -5.35
CA ALA A 115 11.75 3.16 -5.26
C ALA A 115 12.19 4.14 -4.15
N GLU A 116 12.60 3.60 -2.99
CA GLU A 116 13.13 4.39 -1.88
C GLU A 116 14.47 5.04 -2.24
N GLN A 117 15.37 4.29 -2.88
CA GLN A 117 16.66 4.83 -3.33
C GLN A 117 16.48 5.96 -4.35
N GLN A 118 15.57 5.81 -5.31
CA GLN A 118 15.28 6.85 -6.30
C GLN A 118 14.73 8.11 -5.63
N SER A 119 13.86 7.95 -4.64
CA SER A 119 13.24 9.08 -3.94
C SER A 119 14.23 9.82 -3.05
N GLU A 120 15.12 9.10 -2.37
CA GLU A 120 16.20 9.72 -1.60
C GLU A 120 17.20 10.46 -2.50
N LYS A 121 17.55 9.91 -3.67
CA LYS A 121 18.40 10.60 -4.66
C LYS A 121 17.78 11.92 -5.11
N ALA A 122 16.49 11.89 -5.46
CA ALA A 122 15.73 13.09 -5.83
C ALA A 122 15.72 14.16 -4.72
N LEU A 123 15.62 13.75 -3.45
CA LEU A 123 15.65 14.67 -2.30
C LEU A 123 17.06 15.21 -1.99
N ASN A 124 18.10 14.41 -2.23
CA ASN A 124 19.49 14.77 -1.96
C ASN A 124 20.17 15.54 -3.12
N GLY A 125 19.45 15.82 -4.20
CA GLY A 125 19.94 16.61 -5.33
C GLY A 125 21.09 15.94 -6.11
N GLN A 126 21.12 14.60 -6.13
CA GLN A 126 22.10 13.80 -6.89
C GLN A 126 21.41 12.97 -7.97
#